data_AF-A0A1Y4QKA8-F1
#
_entry.id   AF-A0A1Y4QKA8-F1
#
_cell.length_a   1.000
_cell.length_b   1.000
_cell.length_c   1.000
_cell.angle_alpha   90.00
_cell.angle_beta   90.00
_cell.angle_gamma   90.00
#
_symmetry.space_group_name_H-M   'P 1'
#
loop_
_entity.id
_entity.type
_entity.pdbx_description
1 polymer ?
#
loop_
_entity_poly.entity_id
_entity_poly.type
_entity_poly.pdbx_seq_one_letter_code
_entity_poly.pdbx_strand_id
1 'polypeptide(L)'
;MEKVQATLMHIISCFMHDTDFQLSNQLTKENWQELYELSKIHSLLPVTYETIKTNESFLKTDKAFKQKWQDESTSLVVKQIQLSNAFLNIYQKIKNNNIDCIVTKGIVLRELYSKKEWRVSGDEDIIIKKEDFNKVCQILLDNHYQVVNEVISDNVQVTTFIDPVSTLTIELHLQLFGNDTYLGFLNKYFENIFVNSKYIEIDGVSIQVMNEFDQLFYLICHCFKHFINNGVGLRQLMDIGMYSIKNYEFVDWDKLFNYANEFNISTFIHCIYSVLEDFYNVKMRDINYPKHLIDKLDYTDFLDDIFDSGVFGLSTKERVYSNLMTRRVLNEQNKKTSLISLIFPSAKNLRAGYPILYDKPYLLPYVWIKRMKGFINRYKCSKKETDLDMKKAIELGNKRISLLKKYKIIK
;
A
#
# COMPACT_ATOMS: atom_id res chain seq x y z
N MET A 1 -16.96 -14.76 7.17
CA MET A 1 -15.98 -14.91 6.09
C MET A 1 -16.45 -15.97 5.11
N GLU A 2 -16.43 -15.63 3.83
CA GLU A 2 -16.87 -16.52 2.74
C GLU A 2 -15.83 -17.59 2.42
N LYS A 3 -16.25 -18.67 1.75
CA LYS A 3 -15.39 -19.83 1.44
C LYS A 3 -14.16 -19.44 0.61
N VAL A 4 -14.32 -18.59 -0.40
CA VAL A 4 -13.24 -18.16 -1.30
C VAL A 4 -12.25 -17.26 -0.57
N GLN A 5 -12.74 -16.34 0.26
CA GLN A 5 -11.92 -15.49 1.13
C GLN A 5 -11.04 -16.33 2.07
N ALA A 6 -11.64 -17.32 2.77
CA ALA A 6 -10.90 -18.23 3.64
C ALA A 6 -9.83 -19.02 2.87
N THR A 7 -10.15 -19.46 1.65
CA THR A 7 -9.22 -20.19 0.79
C THR A 7 -8.04 -19.32 0.38
N LEU A 8 -8.28 -18.05 -0.01
CA LEU A 8 -7.21 -17.11 -0.35
C LEU A 8 -6.26 -16.89 0.82
N MET A 9 -6.79 -16.71 2.03
CA MET A 9 -5.97 -16.54 3.23
C MET A 9 -5.12 -17.78 3.52
N HIS A 10 -5.68 -18.98 3.34
CA HIS A 10 -4.93 -20.23 3.50
C HIS A 10 -3.82 -20.36 2.45
N ILE A 11 -4.08 -19.99 1.19
CA ILE A 11 -3.06 -19.94 0.12
C ILE A 11 -1.91 -19.00 0.50
N ILE A 12 -2.23 -17.81 1.00
CA ILE A 12 -1.21 -16.83 1.42
C ILE A 12 -0.36 -17.42 2.55
N SER A 13 -1.00 -18.02 3.56
CA SER A 13 -0.32 -18.71 4.66
C SER A 13 0.62 -19.80 4.14
N CYS A 14 0.14 -20.67 3.23
CA CYS A 14 0.96 -21.72 2.64
C CYS A 14 2.19 -21.16 1.93
N PHE A 15 2.02 -20.10 1.14
CA PHE A 15 3.13 -19.43 0.47
C PHE A 15 4.12 -18.80 1.45
N MET A 16 3.64 -18.12 2.49
CA MET A 16 4.50 -17.48 3.51
C MET A 16 5.45 -18.48 4.19
N HIS A 17 5.01 -19.72 4.35
CA HIS A 17 5.73 -20.77 5.05
C HIS A 17 6.33 -21.84 4.13
N ASP A 18 6.31 -21.63 2.81
CA ASP A 18 6.75 -22.59 1.78
C ASP A 18 6.17 -24.01 1.99
N THR A 19 4.87 -24.10 2.35
CA THR A 19 4.16 -25.36 2.59
C THR A 19 3.18 -25.71 1.46
N ASP A 20 2.91 -27.00 1.29
CA ASP A 20 1.97 -27.48 0.29
C ASP A 20 0.53 -27.06 0.61
N PHE A 21 -0.18 -26.59 -0.41
CA PHE A 21 -1.57 -26.21 -0.29
C PHE A 21 -2.52 -27.41 -0.49
N GLN A 22 -3.23 -27.76 0.58
CA GLN A 22 -4.26 -28.79 0.57
C GLN A 22 -5.65 -28.17 0.70
N LEU A 23 -6.52 -28.48 -0.25
CA LEU A 23 -7.92 -28.07 -0.20
C LEU A 23 -8.71 -29.07 0.64
N SER A 24 -9.34 -28.59 1.72
CA SER A 24 -10.25 -29.40 2.53
C SER A 24 -11.53 -29.77 1.78
N ASN A 25 -11.94 -28.98 0.78
CA ASN A 25 -13.13 -29.19 -0.02
C ASN A 25 -12.90 -28.80 -1.48
N GLN A 26 -13.54 -29.50 -2.43
CA GLN A 26 -13.49 -29.09 -3.84
C GLN A 26 -14.14 -27.70 -4.05
N LEU A 27 -13.53 -26.89 -4.90
CA LEU A 27 -14.06 -25.60 -5.34
C LEU A 27 -14.82 -25.77 -6.65
N THR A 28 -15.95 -25.07 -6.79
CA THR A 28 -16.66 -25.00 -8.07
C THR A 28 -15.89 -24.13 -9.07
N LYS A 29 -16.32 -24.15 -10.33
CA LYS A 29 -15.74 -23.27 -11.37
C LYS A 29 -15.88 -21.79 -11.00
N GLU A 30 -17.02 -21.42 -10.43
CA GLU A 30 -17.32 -20.05 -9.99
C GLU A 30 -16.40 -19.65 -8.84
N ASN A 31 -16.17 -20.55 -7.86
CA ASN A 31 -15.23 -20.28 -6.77
C ASN A 31 -13.79 -20.06 -7.27
N TRP A 32 -13.34 -20.82 -8.27
CA TRP A 32 -12.01 -20.59 -8.87
C TRP A 32 -11.91 -19.26 -9.60
N GLN A 33 -12.95 -18.89 -10.35
CA GLN A 33 -13.01 -17.59 -11.03
C GLN A 33 -13.04 -16.44 -10.03
N GLU A 34 -13.76 -16.58 -8.92
CA GLU A 34 -13.79 -15.59 -7.85
C GLU A 34 -12.42 -15.47 -7.16
N LEU A 35 -11.77 -16.60 -6.83
CA LEU A 35 -10.43 -16.61 -6.24
C LEU A 35 -9.41 -15.93 -7.15
N TYR A 36 -9.51 -16.17 -8.46
CA TYR A 36 -8.68 -15.51 -9.47
C TYR A 36 -8.81 -13.99 -9.39
N GLU A 37 -10.03 -13.45 -9.49
CA GLU A 37 -10.27 -12.01 -9.45
C GLU A 37 -9.88 -11.40 -8.09
N LEU A 38 -10.18 -12.10 -6.99
CA LEU A 38 -9.80 -11.65 -5.64
C LEU A 38 -8.28 -11.55 -5.48
N SER A 39 -7.53 -12.52 -6.02
CA SER A 39 -6.07 -12.47 -6.00
C SER A 39 -5.50 -11.29 -6.80
N LYS A 40 -6.16 -10.85 -7.89
CA LYS A 40 -5.77 -9.65 -8.65
C LYS A 40 -6.03 -8.38 -7.85
N ILE A 41 -7.21 -8.27 -7.25
CA ILE A 41 -7.60 -7.13 -6.39
C ILE A 41 -6.61 -6.96 -5.23
N HIS A 42 -6.09 -8.07 -4.70
CA HIS A 42 -5.10 -8.06 -3.63
C HIS A 42 -3.62 -8.06 -4.09
N SER A 43 -3.35 -7.98 -5.40
CA SER A 43 -2.01 -8.02 -6.00
C SER A 43 -1.19 -9.25 -5.58
N LEU A 44 -1.85 -10.40 -5.51
CA LEU A 44 -1.29 -11.69 -5.10
C LEU A 44 -1.37 -12.74 -6.22
N LEU A 45 -1.63 -12.33 -7.46
CA LEU A 45 -1.86 -13.26 -8.57
C LEU A 45 -0.70 -14.27 -8.77
N PRO A 46 0.60 -13.85 -8.77
CA PRO A 46 1.70 -14.81 -8.85
C PRO A 46 1.79 -15.71 -7.62
N VAL A 47 1.62 -15.15 -6.42
CA VAL A 47 1.62 -15.88 -5.14
C VAL A 47 0.56 -16.98 -5.14
N THR A 48 -0.66 -16.65 -5.55
CA THR A 48 -1.76 -17.62 -5.57
C THR A 48 -1.55 -18.69 -6.62
N TYR A 49 -1.18 -18.31 -7.85
CA TYR A 49 -0.91 -19.28 -8.91
C TYR A 49 0.17 -20.27 -8.51
N GLU A 50 1.28 -19.78 -7.97
CA GLU A 50 2.41 -20.61 -7.57
C GLU A 50 2.04 -21.67 -6.55
N THR A 51 1.19 -21.29 -5.61
CA THR A 51 0.74 -22.16 -4.51
C THR A 51 -0.26 -23.21 -5.00
N ILE A 52 -1.12 -22.89 -5.98
CA ILE A 52 -2.20 -23.79 -6.43
C ILE A 52 -1.86 -24.59 -7.69
N LYS A 53 -0.79 -24.28 -8.43
CA LYS A 53 -0.54 -24.83 -9.78
C LYS A 53 -0.44 -26.37 -9.84
N THR A 54 -0.08 -27.01 -8.73
CA THR A 54 0.00 -28.48 -8.60
C THR A 54 -1.24 -29.10 -7.95
N ASN A 55 -2.19 -28.29 -7.48
CA ASN A 55 -3.38 -28.77 -6.77
C ASN A 55 -4.33 -29.53 -7.71
N GLU A 56 -4.76 -30.74 -7.32
CA GLU A 56 -5.61 -31.60 -8.15
C GLU A 56 -6.95 -30.97 -8.54
N SER A 57 -7.59 -30.24 -7.62
CA SER A 57 -8.86 -29.59 -7.89
C SER A 57 -8.70 -28.44 -8.89
N PHE A 58 -7.57 -27.72 -8.85
CA PHE A 58 -7.23 -26.69 -9.81
C PHE A 58 -6.90 -27.31 -11.18
N LEU A 59 -6.14 -28.41 -11.21
CA LEU A 59 -5.79 -29.11 -12.44
C LEU A 59 -7.00 -29.64 -13.23
N LYS A 60 -8.13 -29.91 -12.56
CA LYS A 60 -9.40 -30.30 -13.19
C LYS A 60 -10.18 -29.14 -13.83
N THR A 61 -9.76 -27.89 -13.60
CA THR A 61 -10.38 -26.72 -14.25
C THR A 61 -10.06 -26.65 -15.75
N ASP A 62 -10.82 -25.81 -16.45
CA ASP A 62 -10.67 -25.60 -17.89
C ASP A 62 -9.23 -25.23 -18.29
N LYS A 63 -8.76 -25.78 -19.42
CA LYS A 63 -7.38 -25.58 -19.87
C LYS A 63 -7.09 -24.12 -20.20
N ALA A 64 -8.02 -23.41 -20.84
CA ALA A 64 -7.83 -22.00 -21.18
C ALA A 64 -7.82 -21.12 -19.93
N PHE A 65 -8.65 -21.43 -18.93
CA PHE A 65 -8.62 -20.74 -17.63
C PHE A 65 -7.27 -20.91 -16.92
N LYS A 66 -6.74 -22.13 -16.84
CA LYS A 66 -5.41 -22.38 -16.25
C LYS A 66 -4.30 -21.65 -16.98
N GLN A 67 -4.32 -21.69 -18.32
CA GLN A 67 -3.32 -21.02 -19.15
C GLN A 67 -3.38 -19.50 -18.94
N LYS A 68 -4.57 -18.91 -18.87
CA LYS A 68 -4.74 -17.48 -18.59
C LYS A 68 -4.11 -17.08 -17.26
N TRP A 69 -4.39 -17.82 -16.18
CA TRP A 69 -3.81 -17.53 -14.86
C TRP A 69 -2.29 -17.65 -14.88
N GLN A 70 -1.77 -18.70 -15.52
CA GLN A 70 -0.33 -18.89 -15.70
C GLN A 70 0.32 -17.74 -16.47
N ASP A 71 -0.24 -17.35 -17.61
CA ASP A 71 0.32 -16.32 -18.49
C ASP A 71 0.31 -14.95 -17.81
N GLU A 72 -0.79 -14.56 -17.16
CA GLU A 72 -0.85 -13.30 -16.41
C GLU A 72 0.15 -13.30 -15.25
N SER A 73 0.27 -14.41 -14.51
CA SER A 73 1.23 -14.53 -13.40
C SER A 73 2.68 -14.45 -13.88
N THR A 74 3.00 -15.18 -14.94
CA THR A 74 4.35 -15.21 -15.53
C THR A 74 4.74 -13.84 -16.07
N SER A 75 3.80 -13.15 -16.74
CA SER A 75 4.02 -11.79 -17.24
C SER A 75 4.34 -10.80 -16.11
N LEU A 76 3.61 -10.88 -14.99
CA LEU A 76 3.88 -10.04 -13.81
C LEU A 76 5.26 -10.32 -13.20
N VAL A 77 5.64 -11.59 -13.07
CA VAL A 77 6.96 -11.98 -12.53
C VAL A 77 8.09 -11.49 -13.46
N VAL A 78 7.98 -11.73 -14.77
CA VAL A 78 8.97 -11.27 -15.75
C VAL A 78 9.10 -9.75 -15.72
N LYS A 79 7.97 -9.05 -15.64
CA LYS A 79 7.97 -7.59 -15.49
C LYS A 79 8.69 -7.17 -14.20
N GLN A 80 8.45 -7.87 -13.10
CA GLN A 80 9.06 -7.55 -11.82
C GLN A 80 10.58 -7.75 -11.80
N ILE A 81 11.10 -8.75 -12.53
CA ILE A 81 12.54 -8.94 -12.78
C ILE A 81 13.11 -7.70 -13.49
N GLN A 82 12.47 -7.26 -14.59
CA GLN A 82 12.90 -6.10 -15.36
C GLN A 82 12.92 -4.82 -14.51
N LEU A 83 11.87 -4.60 -13.71
CA LEU A 83 11.76 -3.46 -12.81
C LEU A 83 12.85 -3.47 -11.73
N SER A 84 13.14 -4.64 -11.14
CA SER A 84 14.19 -4.76 -10.13
C SER A 84 15.56 -4.41 -10.71
N ASN A 85 15.90 -4.95 -11.88
CA ASN A 85 17.16 -4.64 -12.57
C ASN A 85 17.27 -3.15 -12.94
N ALA A 86 16.19 -2.55 -13.44
CA ALA A 86 16.14 -1.12 -13.76
C ALA A 86 16.36 -0.26 -12.50
N PHE A 87 15.73 -0.64 -11.38
CA PHE A 87 15.86 0.07 -10.11
C PHE A 87 17.28 -0.02 -9.55
N LEU A 88 17.88 -1.21 -9.53
CA LEU A 88 19.25 -1.40 -9.05
C LEU A 88 20.26 -0.55 -9.84
N ASN A 89 20.10 -0.47 -11.17
CA ASN A 89 20.96 0.35 -12.02
C ASN A 89 20.87 1.86 -11.68
N ILE A 90 19.65 2.41 -11.59
CA ILE A 90 19.49 3.83 -11.27
C ILE A 90 19.88 4.15 -9.82
N TYR A 91 19.63 3.22 -8.89
CA TYR A 91 20.04 3.36 -7.49
C TYR A 91 21.57 3.43 -7.35
N GLN A 92 22.31 2.58 -8.07
CA GLN A 92 23.77 2.66 -8.12
C GLN A 92 24.27 4.02 -8.60
N LYS A 93 23.62 4.62 -9.60
CA LYS A 93 23.99 5.95 -10.10
C LYS A 93 23.77 7.04 -9.04
N ILE A 94 22.71 6.94 -8.24
CA ILE A 94 22.50 7.81 -7.08
C ILE A 94 23.63 7.61 -6.05
N LYS A 95 23.95 6.36 -5.70
CA LYS A 95 25.02 6.05 -4.72
C LYS A 95 26.41 6.48 -5.19
N ASN A 96 26.74 6.37 -6.47
CA ASN A 96 28.02 6.81 -7.04
C ASN A 96 28.23 8.33 -6.95
N ASN A 97 27.17 9.10 -6.68
CA ASN A 97 27.23 10.53 -6.39
C ASN A 97 27.32 10.83 -4.88
N ASN A 98 27.61 9.81 -4.05
CA ASN A 98 27.72 9.90 -2.59
C ASN A 98 26.44 10.46 -1.91
N ILE A 99 25.28 10.09 -2.44
CA ILE A 99 23.98 10.51 -1.90
C ILE A 99 23.44 9.41 -0.99
N ASP A 100 22.97 9.81 0.21
CA ASP A 100 22.19 8.93 1.08
C ASP A 100 20.78 8.79 0.51
N CYS A 101 20.34 7.54 0.34
CA CYS A 101 19.09 7.22 -0.34
C CYS A 101 18.52 5.94 0.26
N ILE A 102 17.55 6.08 1.18
CA ILE A 102 16.93 4.94 1.83
C ILE A 102 15.81 4.41 0.94
N VAL A 103 15.83 3.11 0.67
CA VAL A 103 14.73 2.40 0.01
C VAL A 103 13.79 1.88 1.09
N THR A 104 12.49 2.19 0.97
CA THR A 104 11.54 1.98 2.08
C THR A 104 10.61 0.79 1.87
N LYS A 105 10.31 0.41 0.63
CA LYS A 105 9.40 -0.70 0.29
C LYS A 105 9.90 -1.42 -0.95
N GLY A 106 8.99 -1.79 -1.86
CA GLY A 106 9.35 -2.33 -3.17
C GLY A 106 10.34 -3.49 -3.11
N ILE A 107 11.49 -3.31 -3.74
CA ILE A 107 12.57 -4.31 -3.82
C ILE A 107 13.04 -4.81 -2.45
N VAL A 108 13.05 -3.95 -1.42
CA VAL A 108 13.51 -4.35 -0.08
C VAL A 108 12.58 -5.39 0.54
N LEU A 109 11.28 -5.27 0.32
CA LEU A 109 10.30 -6.23 0.85
C LEU A 109 10.23 -7.49 -0.01
N ARG A 110 10.70 -7.46 -1.27
CA ARG A 110 10.83 -8.68 -2.09
C ARG A 110 11.83 -9.66 -1.45
N GLU A 111 12.86 -9.17 -0.76
CA GLU A 111 13.83 -9.99 -0.01
C GLU A 111 13.23 -10.76 1.19
N LEU A 112 11.95 -10.56 1.50
CA LEU A 112 11.23 -11.39 2.48
C LEU A 112 10.71 -12.69 1.86
N TYR A 113 10.57 -12.76 0.54
CA TYR A 113 9.92 -13.85 -0.16
C TYR A 113 10.97 -14.85 -0.65
N SER A 114 10.71 -16.15 -0.48
CA SER A 114 11.55 -17.22 -1.05
C SER A 114 11.66 -17.09 -2.58
N LYS A 115 10.55 -16.68 -3.20
CA LYS A 115 10.45 -16.29 -4.61
C LYS A 115 10.23 -14.78 -4.72
N LYS A 116 11.33 -14.03 -4.64
CA LYS A 116 11.36 -12.56 -4.53
C LYS A 116 10.39 -11.83 -5.49
N GLU A 117 10.38 -12.22 -6.76
CA GLU A 117 9.63 -11.53 -7.82
C GLU A 117 8.14 -11.86 -7.85
N TRP A 118 7.66 -12.75 -6.97
CA TRP A 118 6.23 -13.02 -6.80
C TRP A 118 5.55 -11.90 -6.00
N ARG A 119 6.33 -11.13 -5.23
CA ARG A 119 5.86 -9.89 -4.62
C ARG A 119 5.91 -8.75 -5.63
N VAL A 120 4.80 -8.57 -6.34
CA VAL A 120 4.64 -7.48 -7.31
C VAL A 120 4.50 -6.13 -6.60
N SER A 121 5.18 -5.10 -7.10
CA SER A 121 4.97 -3.69 -6.73
C SER A 121 4.81 -2.80 -7.98
N GLY A 122 4.04 -1.72 -7.85
CA GLY A 122 3.83 -0.77 -8.95
C GLY A 122 4.90 0.33 -9.01
N ASP A 123 5.56 0.58 -7.90
CA ASP A 123 6.51 1.64 -7.66
C ASP A 123 7.65 1.18 -6.73
N GLU A 124 8.72 1.96 -6.73
CA GLU A 124 9.83 1.87 -5.79
C GLU A 124 9.94 3.20 -5.02
N ASP A 125 9.67 3.14 -3.71
CA ASP A 125 9.72 4.31 -2.83
C ASP A 125 11.12 4.52 -2.27
N ILE A 126 11.70 5.70 -2.53
CA ILE A 126 12.99 6.13 -1.98
C ILE A 126 12.84 7.43 -1.19
N ILE A 127 13.61 7.59 -0.12
CA ILE A 127 13.70 8.85 0.63
C ILE A 127 15.14 9.34 0.65
N ILE A 128 15.30 10.64 0.40
CA ILE A 128 16.58 11.35 0.37
C ILE A 128 16.55 12.54 1.31
N LYS A 129 17.73 13.10 1.60
CA LYS A 129 17.82 14.37 2.32
C LYS A 129 17.45 15.53 1.38
N LYS A 130 16.89 16.60 1.96
CA LYS A 130 16.35 17.72 1.18
C LYS A 130 17.42 18.43 0.35
N GLU A 131 18.62 18.55 0.91
CA GLU A 131 19.79 19.15 0.25
C GLU A 131 20.23 18.42 -1.03
N ASP A 132 19.89 17.13 -1.18
CA ASP A 132 20.24 16.33 -2.36
C ASP A 132 19.14 16.30 -3.43
N PHE A 133 17.98 16.91 -3.16
CA PHE A 133 16.81 16.85 -4.04
C PHE A 133 17.12 17.21 -5.50
N ASN A 134 17.75 18.36 -5.72
CA ASN A 134 18.05 18.83 -7.08
C ASN A 134 19.03 17.89 -7.80
N LYS A 135 20.00 17.32 -7.07
CA LYS A 135 20.97 16.38 -7.65
C LYS A 135 20.30 15.08 -8.06
N VAL A 136 19.45 14.52 -7.20
CA VAL A 136 18.74 13.26 -7.51
C VAL A 136 17.76 13.45 -8.66
N CYS A 137 17.02 14.57 -8.69
CA CYS A 137 16.20 14.93 -9.84
C CYS A 137 17.01 14.99 -11.13
N GLN A 138 18.19 15.62 -11.12
CA GLN A 138 19.06 15.69 -12.29
C GLN A 138 19.57 14.31 -12.72
N ILE A 139 19.99 13.46 -11.77
CA ILE A 139 20.41 12.08 -12.06
C ILE A 139 19.28 11.31 -12.74
N LEU A 140 18.04 11.42 -12.27
CA LEU A 140 16.90 10.75 -12.88
C LEU A 140 16.63 11.27 -14.31
N LEU A 141 16.63 12.59 -14.50
CA LEU A 141 16.42 13.22 -15.82
C LEU A 141 17.52 12.87 -16.83
N ASP A 142 18.78 12.87 -16.40
CA ASP A 142 19.94 12.48 -17.22
C ASP A 142 19.88 11.01 -17.64
N ASN A 143 19.13 10.20 -16.89
CA ASN A 143 18.87 8.79 -17.17
C ASN A 143 17.48 8.55 -17.78
N HIS A 144 16.94 9.58 -18.47
CA HIS A 144 15.72 9.54 -19.28
C HIS A 144 14.40 9.34 -18.52
N TYR A 145 14.42 9.44 -17.19
CA TYR A 145 13.17 9.44 -16.42
C TYR A 145 12.41 10.73 -16.69
N GLN A 146 11.09 10.61 -16.74
CA GLN A 146 10.17 11.73 -16.92
C GLN A 146 9.43 12.00 -15.63
N VAL A 147 9.23 13.27 -15.31
CA VAL A 147 8.46 13.66 -14.13
C VAL A 147 6.98 13.52 -14.45
N VAL A 148 6.26 12.77 -13.62
CA VAL A 148 4.81 12.59 -13.73
C VAL A 148 4.08 13.78 -13.12
N ASN A 149 4.64 14.38 -12.06
CA ASN A 149 4.11 15.59 -11.45
C ASN A 149 4.18 16.79 -12.41
N GLU A 150 3.21 17.69 -12.33
CA GLU A 150 3.20 18.93 -13.14
C GLU A 150 4.34 19.90 -12.77
N VAL A 151 4.97 19.72 -11.60
CA VAL A 151 6.02 20.58 -11.07
C VAL A 151 7.05 19.74 -10.33
N ILE A 152 8.35 20.00 -10.59
CA ILE A 152 9.47 19.55 -9.77
C ILE A 152 9.72 20.64 -8.72
N SER A 153 9.46 20.34 -7.45
CA SER A 153 9.63 21.32 -6.37
C SER A 153 9.91 20.58 -5.07
N ASP A 154 10.88 21.07 -4.30
CA ASP A 154 11.24 20.56 -2.98
C ASP A 154 10.23 20.95 -1.89
N ASN A 155 9.20 21.70 -2.27
CA ASN A 155 8.00 21.95 -1.46
C ASN A 155 7.00 20.78 -1.55
N VAL A 156 7.17 19.86 -2.49
CA VAL A 156 6.30 18.71 -2.67
C VAL A 156 6.81 17.55 -1.82
N GLN A 157 5.88 16.85 -1.16
CA GLN A 157 6.22 15.70 -0.31
C GLN A 157 6.89 14.55 -1.09
N VAL A 158 6.40 14.31 -2.31
CA VAL A 158 6.83 13.23 -3.19
C VAL A 158 6.83 13.70 -4.64
N THR A 159 7.91 13.41 -5.37
CA THR A 159 7.99 13.60 -6.82
C THR A 159 8.09 12.23 -7.48
N THR A 160 7.16 11.92 -8.37
CA THR A 160 7.08 10.65 -9.09
C THR A 160 7.77 10.77 -10.44
N PHE A 161 8.68 9.84 -10.69
CA PHE A 161 9.43 9.71 -11.94
C PHE A 161 9.06 8.40 -12.62
N ILE A 162 8.97 8.39 -13.95
CA ILE A 162 8.73 7.19 -14.75
C ILE A 162 9.78 7.06 -15.85
N ASP A 163 10.38 5.89 -15.98
CA ASP A 163 11.14 5.52 -17.17
C ASP A 163 10.15 5.05 -18.26
N PRO A 164 10.03 5.74 -19.41
CA PRO A 164 9.09 5.36 -20.46
C PRO A 164 9.40 4.00 -21.10
N VAL A 165 10.62 3.48 -20.95
CA VAL A 165 11.05 2.20 -21.54
C VAL A 165 10.78 1.04 -20.59
N SER A 166 11.39 1.04 -19.41
CA SER A 166 11.17 -0.04 -18.43
C SER A 166 9.84 0.07 -17.71
N THR A 167 9.15 1.21 -17.81
CA THR A 167 7.97 1.61 -17.02
C THR A 167 8.21 1.59 -15.52
N LEU A 168 9.47 1.64 -15.07
CA LEU A 168 9.78 1.77 -13.65
C LEU A 168 9.29 3.12 -13.15
N THR A 169 8.49 3.06 -12.09
CA THR A 169 8.01 4.25 -11.37
C THR A 169 8.78 4.37 -10.06
N ILE A 170 9.36 5.54 -9.83
CA ILE A 170 10.09 5.87 -8.59
C ILE A 170 9.33 6.99 -7.89
N GLU A 171 8.95 6.76 -6.64
CA GLU A 171 8.45 7.80 -5.76
C GLU A 171 9.61 8.38 -4.94
N LEU A 172 10.06 9.58 -5.30
CA LEU A 172 11.13 10.31 -4.60
C LEU A 172 10.53 11.12 -3.46
N HIS A 173 10.68 10.64 -2.24
CA HIS A 173 10.18 11.28 -1.02
C HIS A 173 11.21 12.23 -0.41
N LEU A 174 10.72 13.37 0.05
CA LEU A 174 11.41 14.22 1.03
C LEU A 174 10.86 13.99 2.45
N GLN A 175 9.66 13.42 2.55
CA GLN A 175 8.96 13.11 3.78
C GLN A 175 8.12 11.85 3.60
N LEU A 176 8.12 10.96 4.59
CA LEU A 176 7.36 9.72 4.57
C LEU A 176 5.84 9.96 4.67
N PHE A 177 5.44 10.97 5.43
CA PHE A 177 4.06 11.38 5.63
C PHE A 177 3.87 12.85 5.24
N GLY A 178 2.66 13.23 4.80
CA GLY A 178 2.41 14.62 4.41
C GLY A 178 2.22 15.48 5.65
N ASN A 179 2.99 16.56 5.79
CA ASN A 179 2.93 17.44 6.96
C ASN A 179 1.54 18.04 7.25
N ASP A 180 0.70 18.22 6.23
CA ASP A 180 -0.67 18.74 6.39
C ASP A 180 -1.73 17.68 6.63
N THR A 181 -1.32 16.41 6.72
CA THR A 181 -2.24 15.32 6.97
C THR A 181 -2.33 15.04 8.46
N TYR A 182 -3.39 14.36 8.87
CA TYR A 182 -3.51 13.84 10.24
C TYR A 182 -2.26 13.04 10.68
N LEU A 183 -1.50 12.46 9.75
CA LEU A 183 -0.29 11.65 10.01
C LEU A 183 1.03 12.42 9.89
N GLY A 184 1.01 13.73 9.62
CA GLY A 184 2.22 14.52 9.40
C GLY A 184 3.20 14.51 10.58
N PHE A 185 2.67 14.35 11.80
CA PHE A 185 3.47 14.24 13.02
C PHE A 185 4.42 13.03 13.00
N LEU A 186 4.10 11.97 12.23
CA LEU A 186 4.92 10.75 12.19
C LEU A 186 6.32 11.02 11.65
N ASN A 187 6.50 12.06 10.84
CA ASN A 187 7.82 12.44 10.32
C ASN A 187 8.82 12.75 11.45
N LYS A 188 8.37 13.16 12.64
CA LYS A 188 9.26 13.38 13.79
C LYS A 188 9.88 12.07 14.29
N TYR A 189 9.14 10.97 14.30
CA TYR A 189 9.67 9.65 14.70
C TYR A 189 10.72 9.15 13.73
N PHE A 190 10.57 9.51 12.46
CA PHE A 190 11.48 9.13 11.39
C PHE A 190 12.55 10.20 11.09
N GLU A 191 12.75 11.21 11.95
CA GLU A 191 13.71 12.29 11.68
C GLU A 191 15.16 11.78 11.62
N ASN A 192 15.46 10.71 12.36
CA ASN A 192 16.79 10.10 12.47
C ASN A 192 16.98 8.85 11.61
N ILE A 193 16.09 8.57 10.64
CA ILE A 193 16.18 7.34 9.82
C ILE A 193 17.50 7.21 9.07
N PHE A 194 18.11 8.32 8.65
CA PHE A 194 19.42 8.29 7.98
C PHE A 194 20.54 7.90 8.93
N VAL A 195 20.49 8.39 10.17
CA VAL A 195 21.47 8.06 11.22
C VAL A 195 21.35 6.58 11.61
N ASN A 196 20.11 6.09 11.77
CA ASN A 196 19.84 4.73 12.21
C ASN A 196 19.69 3.74 11.03
N SER A 197 20.01 4.16 9.81
CA SER A 197 19.92 3.31 8.62
C SER A 197 21.01 2.24 8.63
N LYS A 198 20.79 1.19 7.84
CA LYS A 198 21.77 0.13 7.58
C LYS A 198 21.86 -0.13 6.09
N TYR A 199 22.82 -0.97 5.71
CA TYR A 199 22.97 -1.43 4.35
C TYR A 199 22.64 -2.93 4.26
N ILE A 200 21.97 -3.32 3.19
CA ILE A 200 21.76 -4.71 2.79
C ILE A 200 22.26 -4.91 1.37
N GLU A 201 22.63 -6.14 1.01
CA GLU A 201 23.00 -6.47 -0.36
C GLU A 201 21.77 -7.05 -1.11
N ILE A 202 21.48 -6.50 -2.28
CA ILE A 202 20.50 -7.06 -3.23
C ILE A 202 21.18 -7.17 -4.58
N ASP A 203 21.37 -8.40 -5.07
CA ASP A 203 21.99 -8.73 -6.36
C ASP A 203 23.31 -7.96 -6.61
N GLY A 204 24.22 -7.96 -5.63
CA GLY A 204 25.52 -7.28 -5.70
C GLY A 204 25.47 -5.76 -5.48
N VAL A 205 24.30 -5.19 -5.16
CA VAL A 205 24.13 -3.76 -4.90
C VAL A 205 23.92 -3.50 -3.42
N SER A 206 24.74 -2.63 -2.83
CA SER A 206 24.56 -2.17 -1.46
C SER A 206 23.45 -1.13 -1.38
N ILE A 207 22.31 -1.53 -0.82
CA ILE A 207 21.09 -0.72 -0.66
C ILE A 207 20.98 -0.22 0.78
N GLN A 208 20.87 1.09 0.94
CA GLN A 208 20.58 1.71 2.23
C GLN A 208 19.09 1.54 2.55
N VAL A 209 18.80 1.07 3.76
CA VAL A 209 17.45 0.78 4.26
C VAL A 209 17.31 1.25 5.70
N MET A 210 16.08 1.36 6.19
CA MET A 210 15.84 1.56 7.62
C MET A 210 16.35 0.36 8.42
N ASN A 211 16.70 0.56 9.70
CA ASN A 211 16.85 -0.58 10.61
C ASN A 211 15.51 -1.33 10.78
N GLU A 212 15.59 -2.50 11.39
CA GLU A 212 14.51 -3.45 11.52
C GLU A 212 13.28 -2.87 12.23
N PHE A 213 13.51 -2.18 13.35
CA PHE A 213 12.45 -1.55 14.13
C PHE A 213 11.74 -0.44 13.34
N ASP A 214 12.51 0.50 12.79
CA ASP A 214 11.98 1.65 12.05
C ASP A 214 11.23 1.19 10.80
N GLN A 215 11.74 0.17 10.11
CA GLN A 215 11.11 -0.41 8.93
C GLN A 215 9.76 -1.06 9.28
N LEU A 216 9.68 -1.89 10.34
CA LEU A 216 8.41 -2.50 10.74
C LEU A 216 7.39 -1.42 11.15
N PHE A 217 7.82 -0.45 11.95
CA PHE A 217 6.97 0.65 12.37
C PHE A 217 6.48 1.46 11.16
N TYR A 218 7.36 1.74 10.18
CA TYR A 218 6.98 2.40 8.94
C TYR A 218 5.96 1.57 8.13
N LEU A 219 6.13 0.25 8.00
CA LEU A 219 5.16 -0.60 7.31
C LEU A 219 3.76 -0.54 7.94
N ILE A 220 3.70 -0.58 9.28
CA ILE A 220 2.45 -0.46 10.03
C ILE A 220 1.82 0.92 9.83
N CYS A 221 2.59 2.00 9.98
CA CYS A 221 2.09 3.36 9.79
C CYS A 221 1.67 3.65 8.34
N HIS A 222 2.39 3.09 7.36
CA HIS A 222 2.05 3.19 5.96
C HIS A 222 0.78 2.40 5.63
N CYS A 223 0.64 1.19 6.19
CA CYS A 223 -0.59 0.40 6.12
C CYS A 223 -1.77 1.18 6.72
N PHE A 224 -1.57 1.80 7.88
CA PHE A 224 -2.57 2.65 8.53
C PHE A 224 -2.96 3.87 7.67
N LYS A 225 -1.99 4.55 7.05
CA LYS A 225 -2.23 5.64 6.09
C LYS A 225 -3.13 5.17 4.95
N HIS A 226 -2.88 3.98 4.39
CA HIS A 226 -3.71 3.43 3.32
C HIS A 226 -5.08 3.02 3.80
N PHE A 227 -5.18 2.41 4.99
CA PHE A 227 -6.45 2.06 5.62
C PHE A 227 -7.33 3.28 5.77
N ILE A 228 -6.77 4.39 6.25
CA ILE A 228 -7.50 5.65 6.37
C ILE A 228 -7.96 6.22 5.02
N ASN A 229 -7.09 6.18 4.00
CA ASN A 229 -7.29 6.98 2.79
C ASN A 229 -8.00 6.24 1.67
N ASN A 230 -7.62 5.01 1.38
CA ASN A 230 -8.00 4.32 0.15
C ASN A 230 -8.53 2.91 0.47
N GLY A 231 -7.79 2.15 1.27
CA GLY A 231 -8.02 0.74 1.51
C GLY A 231 -6.69 0.00 1.71
N VAL A 232 -6.73 -1.17 2.34
CA VAL A 232 -5.56 -2.04 2.54
C VAL A 232 -5.86 -3.38 1.88
N GLY A 233 -4.87 -3.95 1.20
CA GLY A 233 -4.96 -5.30 0.65
C GLY A 233 -4.27 -6.34 1.53
N LEU A 234 -4.58 -7.61 1.26
CA LEU A 234 -3.98 -8.75 1.95
C LEU A 234 -2.46 -8.84 1.79
N ARG A 235 -1.90 -8.33 0.68
CA ARG A 235 -0.45 -8.25 0.46
C ARG A 235 0.25 -7.40 1.51
N GLN A 236 -0.34 -6.29 1.95
CA GLN A 236 0.25 -5.47 3.01
C GLN A 236 0.28 -6.19 4.35
N LEU A 237 -0.75 -6.99 4.67
CA LEU A 237 -0.73 -7.84 5.86
C LEU A 237 0.36 -8.91 5.73
N MET A 238 0.47 -9.54 4.56
CA MET A 238 1.51 -10.53 4.27
C MET A 238 2.91 -9.93 4.44
N ASP A 239 3.18 -8.75 3.86
CA ASP A 239 4.44 -8.02 4.02
C ASP A 239 4.78 -7.78 5.51
N ILE A 240 3.80 -7.31 6.31
CA ILE A 240 3.99 -7.07 7.75
C ILE A 240 4.27 -8.38 8.50
N GLY A 241 3.52 -9.45 8.21
CA GLY A 241 3.69 -10.76 8.84
C GLY A 241 5.05 -11.36 8.53
N MET A 242 5.44 -11.41 7.26
CA MET A 242 6.76 -11.90 6.83
C MET A 242 7.90 -11.07 7.45
N TYR A 243 7.75 -9.75 7.50
CA TYR A 243 8.75 -8.88 8.12
C TYR A 243 8.89 -9.15 9.62
N SER A 244 7.77 -9.36 10.30
CA SER A 244 7.73 -9.64 11.73
C SER A 244 8.37 -10.99 12.06
N ILE A 245 8.10 -12.03 11.27
CA ILE A 245 8.75 -13.34 11.43
C ILE A 245 10.26 -13.21 11.26
N LYS A 246 10.71 -12.54 10.20
CA LYS A 246 12.14 -12.46 9.86
C LYS A 246 12.96 -11.65 10.87
N ASN A 247 12.37 -10.62 11.47
CA ASN A 247 13.10 -9.63 12.26
C ASN A 247 12.66 -9.53 13.72
N TYR A 248 11.94 -10.54 14.24
CA TYR A 248 11.31 -10.48 15.57
C TYR A 248 12.27 -10.11 16.71
N GLU A 249 13.53 -10.51 16.64
CA GLU A 249 14.56 -10.25 17.67
C GLU A 249 14.90 -8.75 17.79
N PHE A 250 14.65 -7.97 16.75
CA PHE A 250 14.97 -6.54 16.69
C PHE A 250 13.77 -5.65 16.97
N VAL A 251 12.59 -6.23 17.27
CA VAL A 251 11.36 -5.49 17.50
C VAL A 251 11.16 -5.26 18.99
N ASP A 252 11.32 -4.00 19.42
CA ASP A 252 10.91 -3.54 20.74
C ASP A 252 9.40 -3.20 20.73
N TRP A 253 8.57 -4.18 21.10
CA TRP A 253 7.12 -4.00 21.14
C TRP A 253 6.65 -2.95 22.13
N ASP A 254 7.32 -2.79 23.27
CA ASP A 254 6.95 -1.80 24.28
C ASP A 254 7.14 -0.39 23.73
N LYS A 255 8.30 -0.13 23.10
CA LYS A 255 8.56 1.12 22.39
C LYS A 255 7.56 1.36 21.26
N LEU A 256 7.24 0.34 20.48
CA LEU A 256 6.28 0.43 19.39
C LEU A 256 4.88 0.81 19.90
N PHE A 257 4.41 0.17 20.97
CA PHE A 257 3.10 0.48 21.56
C PHE A 257 3.06 1.81 22.28
N ASN A 258 4.17 2.27 22.86
CA ASN A 258 4.27 3.64 23.37
C ASN A 258 4.00 4.66 22.26
N TYR A 259 4.62 4.50 21.08
CA TYR A 259 4.31 5.33 19.91
C TYR A 259 2.88 5.12 19.41
N ALA A 260 2.40 3.88 19.37
CA ALA A 260 1.07 3.58 18.86
C ALA A 260 -0.05 4.22 19.71
N ASN A 261 0.13 4.26 21.03
CA ASN A 261 -0.82 4.82 21.98
C ASN A 261 -0.94 6.34 21.86
N GLU A 262 0.15 7.05 21.57
CA GLU A 262 0.14 8.50 21.33
C GLU A 262 -0.80 8.89 20.16
N PHE A 263 -1.07 7.95 19.25
CA PHE A 263 -1.82 8.21 18.00
C PHE A 263 -3.08 7.37 17.83
N ASN A 264 -3.50 6.65 18.87
CA ASN A 264 -4.67 5.76 18.85
C ASN A 264 -4.63 4.72 17.72
N ILE A 265 -3.45 4.21 17.37
CA ILE A 265 -3.29 3.16 16.33
C ILE A 265 -3.10 1.76 16.92
N SER A 266 -3.01 1.63 18.25
CA SER A 266 -2.80 0.35 18.93
C SER A 266 -3.88 -0.68 18.58
N THR A 267 -5.16 -0.27 18.56
CA THR A 267 -6.26 -1.16 18.16
C THR A 267 -6.09 -1.66 16.71
N PHE A 268 -5.64 -0.80 15.80
CA PHE A 268 -5.40 -1.18 14.41
C PHE A 268 -4.25 -2.20 14.29
N ILE A 269 -3.18 -2.02 15.07
CA ILE A 269 -2.07 -2.98 15.17
C ILE A 269 -2.58 -4.32 15.71
N HIS A 270 -3.38 -4.31 16.78
CA HIS A 270 -3.99 -5.53 17.31
C HIS A 270 -4.88 -6.24 16.28
N CYS A 271 -5.66 -5.51 15.47
CA CYS A 271 -6.44 -6.10 14.38
C CYS A 271 -5.53 -6.80 13.36
N ILE A 272 -4.43 -6.17 12.93
CA ILE A 272 -3.46 -6.77 12.01
C ILE A 272 -2.94 -8.09 12.58
N TYR A 273 -2.37 -8.06 13.80
CA TYR A 273 -1.74 -9.25 14.36
C TYR A 273 -2.74 -10.35 14.71
N SER A 274 -4.00 -10.01 15.03
CA SER A 274 -5.05 -11.02 15.22
C SER A 274 -5.37 -11.75 13.91
N VAL A 275 -5.49 -11.02 12.79
CA VAL A 275 -5.66 -11.63 11.46
C VAL A 275 -4.45 -12.49 11.08
N LEU A 276 -3.24 -12.01 11.36
CA LEU A 276 -2.01 -12.75 11.07
C LEU A 276 -1.91 -14.06 11.87
N GLU A 277 -2.31 -14.05 13.15
CA GLU A 277 -2.30 -15.23 14.01
C GLU A 277 -3.35 -16.26 13.57
N ASP A 278 -4.57 -15.79 13.28
CA ASP A 278 -5.72 -16.66 12.99
C ASP A 278 -5.69 -17.23 11.57
N PHE A 279 -5.09 -16.52 10.60
CA PHE A 279 -5.15 -16.92 9.19
C PHE A 279 -3.80 -17.17 8.52
N TYR A 280 -2.74 -16.44 8.88
CA TYR A 280 -1.43 -16.54 8.23
C TYR A 280 -0.41 -17.36 9.03
N ASN A 281 -0.86 -17.97 10.14
CA ASN A 281 0.00 -18.75 11.02
C ASN A 281 1.22 -17.97 11.54
N VAL A 282 1.09 -16.65 11.71
CA VAL A 282 2.10 -15.82 12.38
C VAL A 282 1.79 -15.82 13.87
N LYS A 283 2.38 -16.73 14.63
CA LYS A 283 2.09 -16.82 16.06
C LYS A 283 2.67 -15.61 16.78
N MET A 284 1.80 -14.86 17.46
CA MET A 284 2.20 -13.71 18.28
C MET A 284 3.31 -14.05 19.28
N ARG A 285 3.27 -15.26 19.86
CA ARG A 285 4.32 -15.75 20.76
C ARG A 285 5.69 -15.80 20.09
N ASP A 286 5.75 -16.31 18.87
CA ASP A 286 7.02 -16.57 18.16
C ASP A 286 7.69 -15.27 17.72
N ILE A 287 6.91 -14.18 17.62
CA ILE A 287 7.41 -12.84 17.32
C ILE A 287 7.50 -11.92 18.55
N ASN A 288 7.44 -12.47 19.76
CA ASN A 288 7.48 -11.73 21.04
C ASN A 288 6.37 -10.68 21.22
N TYR A 289 5.24 -10.82 20.54
CA TYR A 289 4.18 -9.83 20.58
C TYR A 289 3.44 -9.84 21.94
N PRO A 290 3.18 -8.67 22.56
CA PRO A 290 2.56 -8.56 23.88
C PRO A 290 1.04 -8.84 23.84
N LYS A 291 0.67 -10.11 23.71
CA LYS A 291 -0.73 -10.56 23.56
C LYS A 291 -1.65 -10.13 24.72
N HIS A 292 -1.11 -9.89 25.91
CA HIS A 292 -1.86 -9.40 27.07
C HIS A 292 -2.52 -8.02 26.84
N LEU A 293 -2.09 -7.28 25.82
CA LEU A 293 -2.70 -6.02 25.41
C LEU A 293 -3.97 -6.19 24.55
N ILE A 294 -4.29 -7.42 24.10
CA ILE A 294 -5.48 -7.73 23.31
C ILE A 294 -6.57 -8.27 24.25
N ASP A 295 -7.56 -7.43 24.60
CA ASP A 295 -8.77 -7.89 25.29
C ASP A 295 -9.97 -7.92 24.33
N LYS A 296 -10.45 -9.14 24.02
CA LYS A 296 -11.69 -9.42 23.24
C LYS A 296 -11.90 -8.53 22.02
N LEU A 297 -10.84 -8.32 21.22
CA LEU A 297 -10.89 -7.49 20.03
C LEU A 297 -11.64 -8.20 18.90
N ASP A 298 -12.79 -7.66 18.51
CA ASP A 298 -13.49 -8.08 17.30
C ASP A 298 -12.92 -7.36 16.06
N TYR A 299 -12.07 -8.06 15.31
CA TYR A 299 -11.47 -7.58 14.07
C TYR A 299 -12.29 -7.90 12.81
N THR A 300 -13.52 -8.44 12.93
CA THR A 300 -14.31 -8.90 11.77
C THR A 300 -14.59 -7.78 10.77
N ASP A 301 -15.11 -6.64 11.25
CA ASP A 301 -15.39 -5.50 10.36
C ASP A 301 -14.11 -4.95 9.69
N PHE A 302 -12.96 -5.04 10.37
CA PHE A 302 -11.66 -4.67 9.81
C PHE A 302 -11.27 -5.60 8.65
N LEU A 303 -11.45 -6.91 8.83
CA LEU A 303 -11.14 -7.90 7.81
C LEU A 303 -12.10 -7.80 6.61
N ASP A 304 -13.40 -7.62 6.86
CA ASP A 304 -14.40 -7.40 5.82
C ASP A 304 -14.05 -6.16 4.99
N ASP A 305 -13.62 -5.08 5.64
CA ASP A 305 -13.18 -3.87 4.96
C ASP A 305 -11.95 -4.08 4.07
N ILE A 306 -11.01 -4.93 4.47
CA ILE A 306 -9.84 -5.29 3.66
C ILE A 306 -10.28 -6.03 2.40
N PHE A 307 -11.13 -7.05 2.53
CA PHE A 307 -11.67 -7.80 1.39
C PHE A 307 -12.45 -6.90 0.43
N ASP A 308 -13.25 -5.98 0.96
CA ASP A 308 -14.01 -5.02 0.15
C ASP A 308 -13.10 -3.98 -0.57
N SER A 309 -11.91 -3.70 -0.03
CA SER A 309 -11.04 -2.60 -0.49
C SER A 309 -10.06 -2.98 -1.60
N GLY A 310 -9.39 -4.13 -1.49
CA GLY A 310 -8.21 -4.43 -2.30
C GLY A 310 -7.00 -3.54 -2.00
N VAL A 311 -5.87 -3.76 -2.71
CA VAL A 311 -4.59 -3.05 -2.46
C VAL A 311 -4.70 -1.54 -2.65
N PHE A 312 -5.50 -1.09 -3.62
CA PHE A 312 -5.60 0.32 -3.99
C PHE A 312 -6.86 1.01 -3.47
N GLY A 313 -7.80 0.28 -2.87
CA GLY A 313 -9.05 0.89 -2.42
C GLY A 313 -9.98 1.35 -3.54
N LEU A 314 -9.73 0.91 -4.77
CA LEU A 314 -10.44 1.31 -5.99
C LEU A 314 -11.39 0.21 -6.48
N SER A 315 -11.82 -0.69 -5.59
CA SER A 315 -12.68 -1.83 -5.95
C SER A 315 -13.98 -1.40 -6.65
N THR A 316 -14.53 -0.22 -6.31
CA THR A 316 -15.72 0.36 -6.96
C THR A 316 -15.64 1.89 -7.06
N LYS A 317 -16.42 2.50 -7.97
CA LYS A 317 -16.52 3.97 -8.12
C LYS A 317 -17.04 4.61 -6.83
N GLU A 318 -18.01 3.99 -6.17
CA GLU A 318 -18.61 4.45 -4.91
C GLU A 318 -17.58 4.50 -3.78
N ARG A 319 -16.63 3.55 -3.76
CA ARG A 319 -15.55 3.50 -2.78
C ARG A 319 -14.61 4.70 -2.90
N VAL A 320 -14.28 5.12 -4.11
CA VAL A 320 -13.46 6.32 -4.35
C VAL A 320 -14.10 7.56 -3.71
N TYR A 321 -15.43 7.70 -3.81
CA TYR A 321 -16.15 8.80 -3.18
C TYR A 321 -16.24 8.66 -1.66
N SER A 322 -16.50 7.47 -1.14
CA SER A 322 -16.47 7.17 0.30
C SER A 322 -15.13 7.57 0.94
N ASN A 323 -14.03 7.17 0.32
CA ASN A 323 -12.66 7.49 0.75
C ASN A 323 -12.40 9.00 0.86
N LEU A 324 -12.93 9.79 -0.08
CA LEU A 324 -12.84 11.25 -0.03
C LEU A 324 -13.60 11.84 1.17
N MET A 325 -14.73 11.23 1.58
CA MET A 325 -15.47 11.66 2.77
C MET A 325 -14.71 11.33 4.05
N THR A 326 -14.25 10.08 4.19
CA THR A 326 -13.49 9.61 5.36
C THR A 326 -12.24 10.45 5.61
N ARG A 327 -11.46 10.74 4.56
CA ARG A 327 -10.25 11.57 4.64
C ARG A 327 -10.50 12.97 5.21
N ARG A 328 -11.67 13.54 4.95
CA ARG A 328 -12.01 14.89 5.44
C ARG A 328 -12.41 14.87 6.91
N VAL A 329 -13.17 13.88 7.36
CA VAL A 329 -13.49 13.72 8.78
C VAL A 329 -12.22 13.63 9.62
N LEU A 330 -11.21 12.91 9.11
CA LEU A 330 -9.90 12.79 9.75
C LEU A 330 -9.10 14.10 9.77
N ASN A 331 -9.10 14.86 8.68
CA ASN A 331 -8.33 16.10 8.58
C ASN A 331 -9.03 17.32 9.21
N GLU A 332 -10.37 17.31 9.38
CA GLU A 332 -11.15 18.50 9.79
C GLU A 332 -11.69 18.47 11.24
N GLN A 333 -11.30 17.49 12.07
CA GLN A 333 -11.61 17.38 13.52
C GLN A 333 -12.90 18.13 13.96
N ASN A 334 -14.08 17.57 13.67
CA ASN A 334 -15.41 18.01 14.16
C ASN A 334 -16.13 19.21 13.49
N LYS A 335 -15.84 19.60 12.24
CA LYS A 335 -16.72 20.56 11.51
C LYS A 335 -17.78 19.86 10.65
N LYS A 336 -19.04 20.31 10.74
CA LYS A 336 -20.16 19.84 9.90
C LYS A 336 -19.77 19.95 8.42
N THR A 337 -19.84 18.85 7.70
CA THR A 337 -19.53 18.75 6.27
C THR A 337 -20.49 19.59 5.43
N SER A 338 -20.00 20.65 4.81
CA SER A 338 -20.74 21.41 3.79
C SER A 338 -20.48 20.82 2.40
N LEU A 339 -21.54 20.48 1.67
CA LEU A 339 -21.50 20.01 0.27
C LEU A 339 -20.68 20.94 -0.65
N ILE A 340 -20.64 22.24 -0.34
CA ILE A 340 -19.90 23.25 -1.12
C ILE A 340 -18.39 23.00 -1.05
N SER A 341 -17.88 22.58 0.11
CA SER A 341 -16.46 22.28 0.29
C SER A 341 -16.01 21.03 -0.47
N LEU A 342 -16.93 20.13 -0.84
CA LEU A 342 -16.66 18.92 -1.66
C LEU A 342 -16.38 19.30 -3.11
N ILE A 343 -17.19 20.22 -3.63
CA ILE A 343 -17.11 20.72 -5.00
C ILE A 343 -15.95 21.72 -5.15
N PHE A 344 -15.75 22.59 -4.15
CA PHE A 344 -14.71 23.63 -4.13
C PHE A 344 -13.80 23.51 -2.90
N PRO A 345 -12.87 22.55 -2.87
CA PRO A 345 -11.92 22.42 -1.77
C PRO A 345 -10.88 23.54 -1.81
N SER A 346 -10.33 23.89 -0.65
CA SER A 346 -9.25 24.88 -0.55
C SER A 346 -7.97 24.41 -1.25
N ALA A 347 -7.08 25.36 -1.57
CA ALA A 347 -5.76 25.06 -2.15
C ALA A 347 -4.95 24.12 -1.25
N LYS A 348 -4.99 24.31 0.08
CA LYS A 348 -4.36 23.42 1.06
C LYS A 348 -4.84 21.96 0.93
N ASN A 349 -6.12 21.74 0.68
CA ASN A 349 -6.68 20.40 0.53
C ASN A 349 -6.38 19.76 -0.83
N LEU A 350 -5.95 20.54 -1.82
CA LEU A 350 -5.69 20.07 -3.19
C LEU A 350 -4.21 19.96 -3.54
N ARG A 351 -3.32 20.65 -2.82
CA ARG A 351 -1.89 20.70 -3.17
C ARG A 351 -1.20 19.34 -3.25
N ALA A 352 -1.62 18.36 -2.47
CA ALA A 352 -1.11 16.99 -2.54
C ALA A 352 -1.38 16.30 -3.90
N GLY A 353 -2.53 16.58 -4.53
CA GLY A 353 -2.89 16.03 -5.85
C GLY A 353 -2.67 17.00 -7.02
N TYR A 354 -2.42 18.27 -6.71
CA TYR A 354 -2.15 19.34 -7.67
C TYR A 354 -0.95 20.16 -7.19
N PRO A 355 0.29 19.67 -7.39
CA PRO A 355 1.50 20.28 -6.82
C PRO A 355 1.71 21.74 -7.19
N ILE A 356 1.18 22.19 -8.34
CA ILE A 356 1.20 23.59 -8.76
C ILE A 356 0.64 24.56 -7.70
N LEU A 357 -0.23 24.09 -6.82
CA LEU A 357 -0.83 24.89 -5.74
C LEU A 357 0.10 25.11 -4.54
N TYR A 358 1.24 24.42 -4.45
CA TYR A 358 2.28 24.74 -3.47
C TYR A 358 2.89 26.10 -3.78
N ASP A 359 3.30 26.32 -5.03
CA ASP A 359 3.98 27.55 -5.44
C ASP A 359 3.00 28.63 -5.92
N LYS A 360 1.84 28.23 -6.46
CA LYS A 360 0.86 29.14 -7.07
C LYS A 360 -0.57 28.89 -6.54
N PRO A 361 -0.88 29.20 -5.26
CA PRO A 361 -2.21 29.00 -4.69
C PRO A 361 -3.34 29.73 -5.44
N TYR A 362 -3.02 30.84 -6.12
CA TYR A 362 -3.97 31.62 -6.92
C TYR A 362 -4.47 30.89 -8.18
N LEU A 363 -3.86 29.76 -8.58
CA LEU A 363 -4.34 28.89 -9.65
C LEU A 363 -5.45 27.92 -9.19
N LEU A 364 -5.96 28.06 -7.97
CA LEU A 364 -7.05 27.25 -7.45
C LEU A 364 -8.29 27.20 -8.37
N PRO A 365 -8.77 28.31 -8.96
CA PRO A 365 -9.90 28.26 -9.90
C PRO A 365 -9.60 27.41 -11.15
N TYR A 366 -8.38 27.48 -11.68
CA TYR A 366 -7.94 26.64 -12.79
C TYR A 366 -7.98 25.15 -12.42
N VAL A 367 -7.49 24.80 -11.23
CA VAL A 367 -7.53 23.41 -10.72
C VAL A 367 -8.97 22.92 -10.54
N TRP A 368 -9.90 23.76 -10.05
CA TRP A 368 -11.32 23.40 -9.97
C TRP A 368 -11.91 23.10 -11.37
N ILE A 369 -11.63 23.94 -12.37
CA ILE A 369 -12.07 23.71 -13.76
C ILE A 369 -11.48 22.40 -14.31
N LYS A 370 -10.18 22.16 -14.09
CA LYS A 370 -9.49 20.92 -14.52
C LYS A 370 -10.13 19.69 -13.87
N ARG A 371 -10.45 19.75 -12.57
CA ARG A 371 -11.15 18.68 -11.85
C ARG A 371 -12.54 18.42 -12.45
N MET A 372 -13.33 19.47 -12.69
CA MET A 372 -14.65 19.33 -13.30
C MET A 372 -14.57 18.72 -14.72
N LYS A 373 -13.63 19.17 -15.55
CA LYS A 373 -13.38 18.57 -16.87
C LYS A 373 -12.99 17.09 -16.77
N GLY A 374 -12.13 16.74 -15.81
CA GLY A 374 -11.76 15.35 -15.53
C GLY A 374 -12.94 14.48 -15.12
N PHE A 375 -13.84 15.01 -14.28
CA PHE A 375 -15.09 14.32 -13.94
C PHE A 375 -16.00 14.14 -15.16
N ILE A 376 -16.19 15.19 -15.98
CA ILE A 376 -17.02 15.13 -17.19
C ILE A 376 -16.43 14.15 -18.22
N ASN A 377 -15.12 14.13 -18.41
CA ASN A 377 -14.46 13.20 -19.33
C ASN A 377 -14.55 11.75 -18.84
N ARG A 378 -14.35 11.50 -17.54
CA ARG A 378 -14.59 10.17 -16.95
C ARG A 378 -16.04 9.73 -17.13
N TYR A 379 -16.99 10.65 -16.94
CA TYR A 379 -18.42 10.40 -17.15
C TYR A 379 -18.77 10.11 -18.62
N LYS A 380 -18.12 10.79 -19.58
CA LYS A 380 -18.33 10.56 -21.02
C LYS A 380 -17.69 9.25 -21.51
N CYS A 381 -16.50 8.90 -20.99
CA CYS A 381 -15.83 7.63 -21.31
C CYS A 381 -16.52 6.42 -20.65
N SER A 382 -17.24 6.61 -19.54
CA SER A 382 -17.94 5.52 -18.82
C SER A 382 -19.31 5.16 -19.39
N LYS A 383 -19.69 5.63 -20.59
CA LYS A 383 -20.98 5.31 -21.24
C LYS A 383 -21.21 3.82 -21.56
N LYS A 384 -20.33 2.92 -21.08
CA LYS A 384 -20.49 1.46 -21.19
C LYS A 384 -20.67 0.70 -19.88
N GLU A 385 -20.65 1.31 -18.69
CA GLU A 385 -20.95 0.55 -17.44
C GLU A 385 -21.34 1.45 -16.26
N THR A 386 -22.58 1.25 -15.81
CA THR A 386 -23.28 1.62 -14.54
C THR A 386 -23.09 3.04 -13.97
N ASP A 387 -24.22 3.73 -13.79
CA ASP A 387 -24.34 5.04 -13.12
C ASP A 387 -23.84 4.96 -11.67
N LEU A 388 -23.07 5.98 -11.26
CA LEU A 388 -22.60 6.14 -9.88
C LEU A 388 -23.81 6.34 -8.95
N ASP A 389 -24.02 5.39 -8.02
CA ASP A 389 -25.05 5.56 -6.99
C ASP A 389 -24.50 6.39 -5.82
N MET A 390 -24.86 7.68 -5.82
CA MET A 390 -24.43 8.62 -4.80
C MET A 390 -24.97 8.25 -3.39
N LYS A 391 -26.15 7.62 -3.31
CA LYS A 391 -26.72 7.19 -2.02
C LYS A 391 -25.89 6.04 -1.45
N LYS A 392 -25.55 5.05 -2.29
CA LYS A 392 -24.65 3.95 -1.93
C LYS A 392 -23.26 4.45 -1.52
N ALA A 393 -22.71 5.44 -2.21
CA ALA A 393 -21.43 6.05 -1.85
C ALA A 393 -21.45 6.75 -0.48
N ILE A 394 -22.55 7.45 -0.14
CA ILE A 394 -22.75 8.06 1.19
C ILE A 394 -22.88 6.98 2.27
N GLU A 395 -23.66 5.94 2.02
CA GLU A 395 -23.84 4.82 2.94
C GLU A 395 -22.51 4.12 3.25
N LEU A 396 -21.72 3.82 2.22
CA LEU A 396 -20.36 3.26 2.37
C LEU A 396 -19.44 4.19 3.17
N GLY A 397 -19.51 5.50 2.91
CA GLY A 397 -18.76 6.51 3.68
C GLY A 397 -19.11 6.50 5.17
N ASN A 398 -20.41 6.44 5.48
CA ASN A 398 -20.89 6.36 6.86
C ASN A 398 -20.48 5.05 7.54
N LYS A 399 -20.60 3.91 6.84
CA LYS A 399 -20.12 2.60 7.33
C LYS A 399 -18.63 2.67 7.68
N ARG A 400 -17.81 3.28 6.81
CA ARG A 400 -16.38 3.45 7.04
C ARG A 400 -16.08 4.40 8.21
N ILE A 401 -16.84 5.48 8.40
CA ILE A 401 -16.70 6.34 9.57
C ILE A 401 -17.02 5.57 10.87
N SER A 402 -18.11 4.79 10.88
CA SER A 402 -18.46 3.93 12.02
C SER A 402 -17.38 2.90 12.33
N LEU A 403 -16.77 2.30 11.31
CA LEU A 403 -15.62 1.41 11.43
C LEU A 403 -14.45 2.09 12.14
N LEU A 404 -14.05 3.28 11.67
CA LEU A 404 -12.95 4.03 12.30
C LEU A 404 -13.25 4.41 13.76
N LYS A 405 -14.51 4.70 14.09
CA LYS A 405 -14.95 4.93 15.48
C LYS A 405 -14.90 3.64 16.32
N LYS A 406 -15.38 2.52 15.79
CA LYS A 406 -15.32 1.19 16.45
C LYS A 406 -13.91 0.88 16.91
N TYR A 407 -12.92 1.14 16.05
CA TYR A 407 -11.51 0.88 16.33
C TYR A 407 -10.77 2.05 17.00
N LYS A 408 -11.49 3.06 17.49
CA LYS A 408 -10.95 4.24 18.22
C LYS A 408 -9.92 5.07 17.44
N ILE A 409 -9.93 4.96 16.11
CA ILE A 409 -9.06 5.74 15.22
C ILE A 409 -9.53 7.20 15.17
N ILE A 410 -10.85 7.42 15.22
CA ILE A 410 -11.47 8.74 15.35
C ILE A 410 -12.48 8.76 16.50
N LYS A 411 -12.74 9.95 17.03
CA LYS A 411 -13.72 10.19 18.09
C LYS A 411 -15.16 10.15 17.60
#